data_AF-A0A817MUL9-F1
#
_entry.id   AF-A0A817MUL9-F1
#
_cell.length_a   1.000
_cell.length_b   1.000
_cell.length_c   1.000
_cell.angle_alpha   90.00
_cell.angle_beta   90.00
_cell.angle_gamma   90.00
#
_symmetry.space_group_name_H-M   'P 1'
#
loop_
_entity.id
_entity.type
_entity.pdbx_description
1 polymer ?
#
loop_
_entity_poly.entity_id
_entity_poly.type
_entity_poly.pdbx_seq_one_letter_code
_entity_poly.pdbx_strand_id
1 'polypeptide(L)'
;MRKLGDIINRINPYAAAYKMMYEVEQEEIDRAEREKRAPPPLRMIFDINYRIHDRRLYNLPTANEVAAVFVGEDNEVPSNRHIAIHPRGKGLQTIPIIDPNCDPMIYPLLFSLGDEGWHPGLEKTDQSRKRKRISMLQFYSYRLAIRQTFSTIHYGGKLLQQYIVDAYVPRQAKKREDWRHV
;
A
#
# COMPACT_ATOMS: atom_id res chain seq x y z
N MET A 1 -20.65 5.84 9.43
CA MET A 1 -19.56 5.54 8.47
C MET A 1 -19.82 6.02 7.02
N ARG A 2 -21.07 6.07 6.51
CA ARG A 2 -21.38 6.50 5.12
C ARG A 2 -20.74 7.85 4.71
N LYS A 3 -20.86 8.88 5.56
CA LYS A 3 -20.35 10.24 5.27
C LYS A 3 -18.88 10.31 4.84
N LEU A 4 -17.97 9.54 5.45
CA LEU A 4 -16.55 9.63 5.11
C LEU A 4 -16.22 8.92 3.80
N GLY A 5 -16.82 7.75 3.56
CA GLY A 5 -16.68 7.04 2.30
C GLY A 5 -17.20 7.88 1.12
N ASP A 6 -18.35 8.53 1.30
CA ASP A 6 -18.93 9.42 0.28
C ASP A 6 -18.02 10.62 -0.01
N ILE A 7 -17.43 11.22 1.03
CA ILE A 7 -16.49 12.35 0.89
C ILE A 7 -15.22 11.89 0.14
N ILE A 8 -14.64 10.75 0.51
CA ILE A 8 -13.43 10.24 -0.13
C ILE A 8 -13.71 9.87 -1.58
N ASN A 9 -14.83 9.20 -1.90
CA ASN A 9 -15.22 8.91 -3.28
C ASN A 9 -15.41 10.17 -4.12
N ARG A 10 -15.81 11.30 -3.52
CA ARG A 10 -15.98 12.57 -4.23
C ARG A 10 -14.67 13.30 -4.47
N ILE A 11 -13.75 13.23 -3.52
CA ILE A 11 -12.53 14.06 -3.51
C ILE A 11 -11.33 13.30 -4.09
N ASN A 12 -11.17 12.03 -3.73
CA ASN A 12 -10.01 11.23 -4.08
C ASN A 12 -10.22 10.58 -5.46
N PRO A 13 -9.40 10.91 -6.47
CA PRO A 13 -9.53 10.35 -7.82
C PRO A 13 -9.36 8.82 -7.85
N TYR A 14 -8.55 8.26 -6.96
CA TYR A 14 -8.39 6.81 -6.85
C TYR A 14 -9.66 6.15 -6.32
N ALA A 15 -10.30 6.72 -5.30
CA ALA A 15 -11.53 6.17 -4.75
C ALA A 15 -12.67 6.16 -5.80
N ALA A 16 -12.73 7.19 -6.65
CA ALA A 16 -13.65 7.22 -7.78
C ALA A 16 -13.31 6.20 -8.89
N ALA A 17 -12.02 6.02 -9.21
CA ALA A 17 -11.57 5.21 -10.34
C ALA A 17 -11.60 3.69 -10.10
N TYR A 18 -11.54 3.25 -8.84
CA TYR A 18 -11.43 1.84 -8.48
C TYR A 18 -12.65 1.36 -7.68
N LYS A 19 -12.95 0.06 -7.76
CA LYS A 19 -13.98 -0.56 -6.92
C LYS A 19 -13.40 -0.87 -5.55
N MET A 20 -14.16 -0.50 -4.52
CA MET A 20 -13.90 -0.92 -3.15
C MET A 20 -14.40 -2.35 -2.93
N MET A 21 -13.85 -3.05 -1.94
CA MET A 21 -14.21 -4.46 -1.67
C MET A 21 -15.72 -4.65 -1.45
N TYR A 22 -16.40 -3.69 -0.79
CA TYR A 22 -17.84 -3.78 -0.56
C TYR A 22 -18.66 -3.77 -1.86
N GLU A 23 -18.17 -3.11 -2.91
CA GLU A 23 -18.85 -3.07 -4.22
C GLU A 23 -18.65 -4.39 -4.96
N VAL A 24 -17.43 -4.93 -4.90
CA VAL A 24 -17.13 -6.25 -5.46
C VAL A 24 -17.96 -7.32 -4.77
N GLU A 25 -18.09 -7.25 -3.45
CA GLU A 25 -18.94 -8.14 -2.67
C GLU A 25 -20.41 -8.04 -3.09
N GLN A 26 -20.96 -6.82 -3.18
CA GLN A 26 -22.35 -6.62 -3.58
C GLN A 26 -22.63 -7.14 -4.99
N GLU A 27 -21.75 -6.86 -5.95
CA GLU A 27 -21.88 -7.36 -7.33
C GLU A 27 -21.85 -8.90 -7.40
N GLU A 28 -21.03 -9.55 -6.57
CA GLU A 28 -20.96 -11.01 -6.50
C GLU A 28 -22.17 -11.62 -5.80
N ILE A 29 -22.75 -10.94 -4.81
CA ILE A 29 -24.03 -11.32 -4.18
C ILE A 29 -25.15 -11.23 -5.23
N ASP A 30 -25.28 -10.10 -5.92
CA ASP A 30 -26.29 -9.89 -6.96
C ASP A 30 -26.15 -10.91 -8.10
N ARG A 31 -24.91 -11.25 -8.48
CA ARG A 31 -24.65 -12.30 -9.49
C ARG A 31 -25.04 -13.67 -8.97
N ALA A 32 -24.71 -13.99 -7.72
CA ALA A 32 -25.06 -15.25 -7.09
C ALA A 32 -26.58 -15.48 -7.06
N GLU A 33 -27.34 -14.44 -6.74
CA GLU A 33 -28.81 -14.46 -6.76
C GLU A 33 -29.37 -14.73 -8.16
N ARG A 34 -28.86 -14.06 -9.19
CA ARG A 34 -29.27 -14.29 -10.59
C ARG A 34 -28.98 -15.70 -11.06
N GLU A 35 -27.84 -16.25 -10.65
CA GLU A 35 -27.40 -17.60 -10.99
C GLU A 35 -28.01 -18.68 -10.08
N LYS A 36 -28.85 -18.29 -9.09
CA LYS A 36 -29.42 -19.19 -8.06
C LYS A 36 -28.35 -20.03 -7.35
N ARG A 37 -27.16 -19.47 -7.18
CA ARG A 37 -26.07 -20.08 -6.40
C ARG A 37 -25.94 -19.37 -5.06
N ALA A 38 -25.32 -20.04 -4.10
CA ALA A 38 -24.90 -19.37 -2.87
C ALA A 38 -23.76 -18.38 -3.19
N PRO A 39 -23.74 -17.18 -2.56
CA PRO A 39 -22.58 -16.29 -2.64
C PRO A 39 -21.36 -16.99 -2.01
N PRO A 40 -20.15 -16.79 -2.57
CA PRO A 40 -18.96 -17.43 -2.04
C PRO A 40 -18.62 -16.79 -0.69
N PRO A 41 -18.22 -17.57 0.33
CA PRO A 41 -17.83 -17.00 1.62
C PRO A 41 -16.57 -16.15 1.44
N LEU A 42 -16.68 -14.84 1.61
CA LEU A 42 -15.53 -13.94 1.67
C LEU A 42 -14.90 -14.05 3.06
N ARG A 43 -13.66 -14.53 3.10
CA ARG A 43 -12.85 -14.56 4.32
C ARG A 43 -11.60 -13.71 4.11
N MET A 44 -11.41 -12.70 4.94
CA MET A 44 -10.09 -12.07 5.07
C MET A 44 -9.18 -13.08 5.76
N ILE A 45 -8.22 -13.61 5.00
CA ILE A 45 -7.21 -14.55 5.50
C ILE A 45 -5.89 -13.80 5.48
N PHE A 46 -5.26 -13.68 6.65
CA PHE A 46 -3.85 -13.37 6.72
C PHE A 46 -3.11 -14.66 6.37
N ASP A 47 -2.76 -14.83 5.09
CA ASP A 47 -1.99 -15.99 4.64
C ASP A 47 -0.55 -15.84 5.11
N ILE A 48 -0.31 -16.33 6.31
CA ILE A 48 1.02 -16.59 6.82
C ILE A 48 1.32 -18.00 6.31
N ASN A 49 2.01 -18.13 5.19
CA ASN A 49 2.22 -19.42 4.53
C ASN A 49 2.97 -20.39 5.47
N TYR A 50 2.22 -21.19 6.24
CA TYR A 50 2.72 -22.03 7.34
C TYR A 50 3.68 -23.12 6.88
N ARG A 51 3.71 -23.43 5.58
CA ARG A 51 4.65 -24.39 5.00
C ARG A 51 6.06 -23.82 4.82
N ILE A 52 6.19 -22.50 4.83
CA ILE A 52 7.47 -21.78 4.60
C ILE A 52 8.02 -21.19 5.92
N HIS A 53 7.22 -21.10 6.98
CA HIS A 53 7.60 -20.42 8.22
C HIS A 53 7.72 -21.39 9.41
N ASP A 54 8.95 -21.57 9.89
CA ASP A 54 9.26 -22.41 11.05
C ASP A 54 8.59 -21.86 12.32
N ARG A 55 7.78 -22.70 12.94
CA ARG A 55 6.96 -22.41 14.12
C ARG A 55 7.79 -22.12 15.38
N ARG A 56 9.10 -22.38 15.36
CA ARG A 56 10.04 -22.13 16.47
C ARG A 56 10.67 -20.73 16.46
N LEU A 57 10.61 -20.01 15.35
CA LEU A 57 11.26 -18.71 15.18
C LEU A 57 10.29 -17.52 15.27
N TYR A 58 8.99 -17.75 15.08
CA TYR A 58 8.00 -16.68 14.96
C TYR A 58 6.83 -16.89 15.90
N ASN A 59 6.82 -16.16 17.02
CA ASN A 59 5.65 -16.06 17.89
C ASN A 59 4.59 -15.21 17.19
N LEU A 60 3.32 -15.61 17.30
CA LEU A 60 2.22 -14.73 16.93
C LEU A 60 2.33 -13.44 17.78
N PRO A 61 2.19 -12.24 17.19
CA PRO A 61 2.29 -11.01 17.95
C PRO A 61 1.26 -11.00 19.08
N THR A 62 1.72 -10.90 20.33
CA THR A 62 0.87 -10.79 21.53
C THR A 62 0.62 -9.34 21.94
N ALA A 63 1.33 -8.38 21.33
CA ALA A 63 1.18 -6.95 21.54
C ALA A 63 0.50 -6.27 20.34
N ASN A 64 -0.19 -5.14 20.58
CA ASN A 64 -0.76 -4.28 19.54
C ASN A 64 0.32 -3.42 18.85
N GLU A 65 1.44 -4.04 18.47
CA GLU A 65 2.60 -3.40 17.85
C GLU A 65 2.67 -3.73 16.36
N VAL A 66 3.10 -2.76 15.55
CA VAL A 66 3.29 -2.95 14.11
C VAL A 66 4.71 -3.42 13.88
N ALA A 67 4.89 -4.69 13.53
CA ALA A 67 6.18 -5.27 13.15
C ALA A 67 6.12 -5.82 11.73
N ALA A 68 7.17 -5.57 10.94
CA ALA A 68 7.35 -6.21 9.65
C ALA A 68 8.30 -7.40 9.79
N VAL A 69 7.79 -8.61 9.56
CA VAL A 69 8.57 -9.86 9.60
C VAL A 69 8.68 -10.42 8.18
N PHE A 70 9.90 -10.69 7.73
CA PHE A 70 10.16 -11.33 6.44
C PHE A 70 10.90 -12.64 6.67
N VAL A 71 10.51 -13.67 5.92
CA VAL A 71 11.24 -14.93 5.84
C VAL A 71 11.51 -15.16 4.37
N GLY A 72 12.79 -15.16 4.01
CA GLY A 72 13.28 -15.54 2.69
C GLY A 72 14.44 -16.53 2.88
N GLU A 73 14.72 -17.35 1.87
CA GLU A 73 15.82 -18.33 1.90
C GLU A 73 17.16 -17.67 2.30
N ASP A 74 17.35 -16.38 1.98
CA ASP A 74 18.54 -15.59 2.30
C ASP A 74 18.31 -14.39 3.24
N ASN A 75 17.30 -14.42 4.11
CA ASN A 75 16.85 -13.26 4.91
C ASN A 75 16.44 -12.05 4.05
N GLU A 76 16.07 -12.26 2.79
CA GLU A 76 15.66 -11.20 1.88
C GLU A 76 14.21 -10.76 2.11
N VAL A 77 13.97 -9.46 1.92
CA VAL A 77 12.61 -8.95 1.77
C VAL A 77 12.12 -9.43 0.40
N PRO A 78 10.97 -10.12 0.29
CA PRO A 78 10.46 -10.55 -1.00
C PRO A 78 10.33 -9.35 -1.96
N SER A 79 11.02 -9.42 -3.10
CA SER A 79 11.03 -8.38 -4.14
C SER A 79 9.69 -8.31 -4.90
N ASN A 80 8.94 -9.41 -4.96
CA ASN A 80 7.66 -9.51 -5.66
C ASN A 80 6.46 -9.13 -4.78
N ARG A 81 6.45 -7.89 -4.30
CA ARG A 81 5.22 -7.34 -3.72
C ARG A 81 4.41 -6.64 -4.80
N HIS A 82 3.21 -7.15 -5.03
CA HIS A 82 2.23 -6.53 -5.90
C HIS A 82 0.92 -6.33 -5.14
N ILE A 83 0.15 -5.33 -5.56
CA ILE A 83 -1.22 -5.13 -5.09
C ILE A 83 -2.21 -5.46 -6.19
N ALA A 84 -3.26 -6.18 -5.83
CA ALA A 84 -4.38 -6.45 -6.72
C ALA A 84 -5.36 -5.26 -6.65
N ILE A 85 -5.71 -4.75 -7.81
CA ILE A 85 -6.56 -3.57 -7.99
C ILE A 85 -7.72 -3.91 -8.92
N HIS A 86 -8.87 -3.29 -8.69
CA HIS A 86 -10.06 -3.50 -9.52
C HIS A 86 -10.53 -2.18 -10.14
N PRO A 87 -9.92 -1.72 -11.25
CA PRO A 87 -10.34 -0.50 -11.91
C PRO A 87 -11.78 -0.63 -12.42
N ARG A 88 -12.58 0.42 -12.28
CA ARG A 88 -13.94 0.42 -12.83
C ARG A 88 -13.88 0.28 -14.35
N GLY A 89 -14.75 -0.59 -14.90
CA GLY A 89 -14.78 -0.89 -16.33
C GLY A 89 -13.66 -1.80 -16.83
N LYS A 90 -12.80 -2.32 -15.94
CA LYS A 90 -11.76 -3.30 -16.28
C LYS A 90 -11.84 -4.51 -15.34
N GLY A 91 -11.17 -5.60 -15.71
CA GLY A 91 -10.99 -6.75 -14.83
C GLY A 91 -9.98 -6.48 -13.71
N LEU A 92 -9.84 -7.47 -12.81
CA LEU A 92 -8.81 -7.47 -11.77
C LEU A 92 -7.43 -7.34 -12.42
N GLN A 93 -6.62 -6.41 -11.91
CA GLN A 93 -5.26 -6.14 -12.36
C GLN A 93 -4.31 -6.16 -11.18
N THR A 94 -3.02 -6.25 -11.46
CA THR A 94 -1.98 -6.30 -10.45
C THR A 94 -0.95 -5.25 -10.79
N ILE A 95 -0.61 -4.38 -9.83
CA ILE A 95 0.42 -3.35 -10.00
C ILE A 95 1.57 -3.57 -9.02
N PRO A 96 2.81 -3.24 -9.41
CA PRO A 96 3.97 -3.34 -8.52
C PRO A 96 3.92 -2.29 -7.41
N ILE A 97 4.59 -2.55 -6.28
CA ILE A 97 4.67 -1.57 -5.18
C ILE A 97 5.31 -0.23 -5.60
N ILE A 98 6.18 -0.25 -6.62
CA ILE A 98 6.85 0.95 -7.14
C ILE A 98 5.96 1.78 -8.09
N ASP A 99 4.70 1.39 -8.28
CA ASP A 99 3.73 2.14 -9.06
C ASP A 99 3.34 3.43 -8.30
N PRO A 100 3.26 4.59 -8.97
CA PRO A 100 2.87 5.85 -8.33
C PRO A 100 1.50 5.79 -7.65
N ASN A 101 0.63 4.87 -8.05
CA ASN A 101 -0.71 4.73 -7.48
C ASN A 101 -0.74 3.79 -6.27
N CYS A 102 0.36 3.09 -5.97
CA CYS A 102 0.39 2.10 -4.90
C CYS A 102 0.14 2.72 -3.51
N ASP A 103 0.98 3.66 -3.07
CA ASP A 103 0.84 4.32 -1.76
C ASP A 103 -0.54 5.01 -1.59
N PRO A 104 -1.07 5.76 -2.58
CA PRO A 104 -2.38 6.39 -2.47
C PRO A 104 -3.54 5.39 -2.35
N MET A 105 -3.41 4.22 -2.98
CA MET A 105 -4.45 3.18 -2.95
C MET A 105 -4.41 2.37 -1.65
N ILE A 106 -3.23 2.15 -1.06
CA ILE A 106 -3.08 1.49 0.25
C ILE A 106 -3.46 2.45 1.38
N TYR A 107 -3.14 3.74 1.24
CA TYR A 107 -3.33 4.76 2.26
C TYR A 107 -4.26 5.93 1.82
N PRO A 108 -5.51 5.68 1.39
CA PRO A 108 -6.39 6.75 0.85
C PRO A 108 -6.62 7.93 1.81
N LEU A 109 -6.56 7.68 3.12
CA LEU A 109 -6.70 8.72 4.14
C LEU A 109 -5.46 9.62 4.26
N LEU A 110 -4.26 9.07 4.03
CA LEU A 110 -3.03 9.86 4.04
C LEU A 110 -2.85 10.63 2.72
N PHE A 111 -3.44 10.10 1.64
CA PHE A 111 -3.47 10.67 0.29
C PHE A 111 -4.88 11.14 -0.08
N SER A 112 -5.52 11.91 0.81
CA SER A 112 -6.93 12.31 0.65
C SER A 112 -7.27 13.02 -0.66
N LEU A 113 -6.31 13.74 -1.26
CA LEU A 113 -6.47 14.43 -2.54
C LEU A 113 -6.01 13.60 -3.75
N GLY A 114 -5.46 12.41 -3.52
CA GLY A 114 -4.89 11.55 -4.56
C GLY A 114 -3.55 12.05 -5.11
N ASP A 115 -2.69 12.62 -4.26
CA ASP A 115 -1.29 12.85 -4.63
C ASP A 115 -0.64 11.51 -5.04
N GLU A 116 0.31 11.53 -5.96
CA GLU A 116 1.06 10.34 -6.33
C GLU A 116 2.01 9.88 -5.20
N GLY A 117 2.18 8.57 -5.09
CA GLY A 117 3.21 7.92 -4.30
C GLY A 117 4.60 8.04 -4.93
N TRP A 118 5.61 7.49 -4.25
CA TRP A 118 6.95 7.43 -4.83
C TRP A 118 7.01 6.43 -5.99
N HIS A 119 7.65 6.83 -7.08
CA HIS A 119 8.00 5.93 -8.18
C HIS A 119 9.39 6.30 -8.76
N PRO A 120 10.08 5.39 -9.48
CA PRO A 120 11.44 5.63 -9.97
C PRO A 120 11.59 6.81 -10.96
N GLY A 121 10.48 7.22 -11.58
CA GLY A 121 10.43 8.32 -12.53
C GLY A 121 10.18 9.69 -11.89
N LEU A 122 10.00 9.75 -10.56
CA LEU A 122 9.71 11.00 -9.87
C LEU A 122 10.92 11.94 -9.90
N GLU A 123 10.75 13.16 -10.40
CA GLU A 123 11.83 14.12 -10.59
C GLU A 123 11.61 15.41 -9.80
N LYS A 124 12.70 15.99 -9.31
CA LYS A 124 12.67 17.33 -8.71
C LYS A 124 12.78 18.38 -9.80
N THR A 125 11.81 19.29 -9.85
CA THR A 125 11.94 20.52 -10.65
C THR A 125 12.86 21.48 -9.91
N ASP A 126 14.13 21.54 -10.32
CA ASP A 126 15.06 22.56 -9.83
C ASP A 126 14.97 23.82 -10.68
N GLN A 127 15.18 25.00 -10.07
CA GLN A 127 15.23 26.29 -10.78
C GLN A 127 16.35 26.31 -11.84
N SER A 128 17.34 25.41 -11.69
CA SER A 128 18.46 25.18 -12.61
C SER A 128 18.12 24.35 -13.88
N ARG A 129 16.86 23.94 -14.11
CA ARG A 129 16.42 23.05 -15.21
C ARG A 129 17.09 21.66 -15.27
N LYS A 130 17.91 21.29 -14.28
CA LYS A 130 18.48 19.94 -14.18
C LYS A 130 17.45 18.99 -13.54
N ARG A 131 16.95 18.05 -14.33
CA ARG A 131 16.09 16.96 -13.85
C ARG A 131 16.90 16.02 -12.98
N LYS A 132 16.61 15.99 -11.67
CA LYS A 132 17.21 15.04 -10.74
C LYS A 132 16.13 14.10 -10.22
N ARG A 133 16.33 12.80 -10.42
CA ARG A 133 15.44 11.77 -9.86
C ARG A 133 15.42 11.87 -8.33
N ILE A 134 14.22 11.82 -7.76
CA ILE A 134 13.98 11.84 -6.32
C ILE A 134 14.15 10.42 -5.79
N SER A 135 15.06 10.24 -4.83
CA SER A 135 15.19 8.94 -4.17
C SER A 135 14.00 8.68 -3.25
N MET A 136 13.69 7.40 -3.01
CA MET A 136 12.63 6.99 -2.09
C MET A 136 12.81 7.62 -0.69
N LEU A 137 14.05 7.70 -0.21
CA LEU A 137 14.39 8.36 1.05
C LEU A 137 14.03 9.85 1.01
N GLN A 138 14.39 10.57 -0.06
CA GLN A 138 14.06 12.00 -0.19
C GLN A 138 12.55 12.23 -0.20
N PHE A 139 11.78 11.38 -0.88
CA PHE A 139 10.33 11.47 -0.91
C PHE A 139 9.70 11.25 0.46
N TYR A 140 10.02 10.14 1.14
CA TYR A 140 9.44 9.85 2.45
C TYR A 140 9.93 10.84 3.52
N SER A 141 11.19 11.27 3.50
CA SER A 141 11.66 12.33 4.39
C SER A 141 10.92 13.66 4.17
N TYR A 142 10.62 14.00 2.92
CA TYR A 142 9.84 15.20 2.60
C TYR A 142 8.40 15.12 3.13
N ARG A 143 7.74 13.96 2.94
CA ARG A 143 6.37 13.68 3.41
C ARG A 143 6.29 13.61 4.95
N LEU A 144 7.31 13.04 5.59
CA LEU A 144 7.39 12.91 7.05
C LEU A 144 7.92 14.16 7.76
N ALA A 145 8.41 15.16 7.04
CA ALA A 145 8.89 16.40 7.63
C ALA A 145 7.76 17.12 8.40
N ILE A 146 8.02 17.51 9.64
CA ILE A 146 7.09 18.30 10.45
C ILE A 146 7.09 19.75 9.92
N ARG A 147 5.89 20.29 9.68
CA ARG A 147 5.67 21.66 9.20
C ARG A 147 4.59 22.32 10.04
N GLN A 148 4.53 23.66 9.97
CA GLN A 148 3.51 24.46 10.65
C GLN A 148 2.09 24.28 10.05
N THR A 149 1.98 23.63 8.89
CA THR A 149 0.71 23.36 8.20
C THR A 149 0.12 22.02 8.61
N PHE A 150 -1.21 21.90 8.52
CA PHE A 150 -1.89 20.62 8.71
C PHE A 150 -1.33 19.54 7.75
N SER A 151 -1.08 18.34 8.29
CA SER A 151 -0.57 17.19 7.54
C SER A 151 -1.40 15.96 7.87
N THR A 152 -2.12 15.42 6.87
CA THR A 152 -2.91 14.19 7.01
C THR A 152 -2.08 13.01 7.53
N ILE A 153 -0.79 12.98 7.17
CA ILE A 153 0.17 11.96 7.60
C ILE A 153 0.37 12.01 9.11
N HIS A 154 0.66 13.19 9.67
CA HIS A 154 1.03 13.31 11.10
C HIS A 154 -0.15 13.08 12.04
N TYR A 155 -1.36 13.37 11.58
CA TYR A 155 -2.60 13.09 12.32
C TYR A 155 -3.13 11.67 12.08
N GLY A 156 -2.45 10.85 11.26
CA GLY A 156 -2.88 9.48 10.91
C GLY A 156 -2.75 8.45 12.03
N GLY A 157 -2.09 8.76 13.16
CA GLY A 157 -2.00 7.88 14.33
C GLY A 157 -1.42 6.50 14.01
N LYS A 158 -2.20 5.41 14.20
CA LYS A 158 -1.76 4.05 13.86
C LYS A 158 -1.49 3.87 12.35
N LEU A 159 -2.23 4.57 11.49
CA LEU A 159 -2.03 4.51 10.05
C LEU A 159 -0.68 5.11 9.65
N LEU A 160 -0.23 6.14 10.38
CA LEU A 160 1.12 6.71 10.22
C LEU A 160 2.20 5.68 10.57
N GLN A 161 2.04 4.94 11.68
CA GLN A 161 3.00 3.91 12.07
C GLN A 161 3.14 2.85 11.00
N GLN A 162 2.01 2.40 10.44
CA GLN A 162 1.97 1.43 9.35
C GLN A 162 2.66 1.98 8.09
N TYR A 163 2.35 3.22 7.71
CA TYR A 163 2.97 3.90 6.57
C TYR A 163 4.50 4.03 6.72
N ILE A 164 5.00 4.37 7.91
CA ILE A 164 6.44 4.46 8.18
C ILE A 164 7.11 3.09 8.03
N VAL A 165 6.49 2.03 8.57
CA VAL A 165 7.01 0.66 8.45
C VAL A 165 7.07 0.24 6.99
N ASP A 166 6.00 0.46 6.23
CA ASP A 166 5.95 0.12 4.81
C ASP A 166 6.94 0.93 3.97
N ALA A 167 7.17 2.22 4.28
CA ALA A 167 8.19 3.03 3.62
C ALA A 167 9.63 2.55 3.89
N TYR A 168 9.86 1.93 5.06
CA TYR A 168 11.19 1.46 5.47
C TYR A 168 11.59 0.14 4.81
N VAL A 169 10.61 -0.71 4.48
CA VAL A 169 10.81 -2.08 4.02
C VAL A 169 11.48 -2.16 2.64
N PRO A 170 10.96 -1.48 1.57
CA PRO A 170 11.62 -1.46 0.27
C PRO A 170 13.01 -0.82 0.31
N ARG A 171 13.24 0.14 1.22
CA ARG A 171 14.55 0.78 1.41
C ARG A 171 15.59 -0.22 1.92
N GLN A 172 15.23 -1.09 2.87
CA GLN A 172 16.17 -2.11 3.38
C GLN A 172 16.46 -3.20 2.35
N ALA A 173 15.46 -3.57 1.55
CA ALA A 173 15.64 -4.49 0.42
C ALA A 173 16.70 -3.94 -0.56
N LYS A 174 16.52 -2.70 -1.01
CA LYS A 174 17.43 -2.05 -1.95
C LYS A 174 18.83 -1.84 -1.39
N LYS A 175 18.96 -1.39 -0.13
CA LYS A 175 20.27 -1.19 0.50
C LYS A 175 21.09 -2.48 0.52
N ARG A 176 20.46 -3.65 0.72
CA ARG A 176 21.15 -4.95 0.78
C ARG A 176 21.59 -5.48 -0.59
N GLU A 177 20.86 -5.21 -1.67
CA GLU A 177 21.32 -5.51 -3.04
C GLU A 177 22.61 -4.74 -3.38
N ASP A 178 22.71 -3.46 -3.00
CA ASP A 178 23.88 -2.62 -3.28
C ASP A 178 25.17 -3.12 -2.58
N TRP A 179 25.08 -3.81 -1.43
CA TRP A 179 26.25 -4.37 -0.73
C TRP A 179 26.76 -5.70 -1.31
N ARG A 180 26.00 -6.37 -2.17
CA ARG A 180 26.40 -7.67 -2.77
C ARG A 180 27.20 -7.52 -4.06
N HIS A 181 27.37 -6.30 -4.54
CA HIS A 181 28.17 -5.96 -5.72
C HIS A 181 29.50 -5.27 -5.37
N VAL A 182 29.97 -5.40 -4.12
CA VAL A 182 31.26 -4.89 -3.62
C VAL A 182 32.13 -6.05 -3.15
#